data_AF-A0A5K1BBJ8-F1
#
_entry.id   AF-A0A5K1BBJ8-F1
#
_cell.length_a   1.000
_cell.length_b   1.000
_cell.length_c   1.000
_cell.angle_alpha   90.00
_cell.angle_beta   90.00
_cell.angle_gamma   90.00
#
_symmetry.space_group_name_H-M   'P 1'
#
loop_
_entity.id
_entity.type
_entity.pdbx_description
1 polymer ?
#
loop_
_entity_poly.entity_id
_entity_poly.type
_entity_poly.pdbx_seq_one_letter_code
_entity_poly.pdbx_strand_id
1 'polypeptide(L)' 'LIEQYNGVWPHSRVRRYLTSDDWPILEAKGRPWFGLLTLLRKYPEHFVINTRSRGRVTSEFVSLVSLLS' A
#
# COMPACT_ATOMS: atom_id res chain seq x y z
N LEU A 1 -3.91 -9.85 -0.03
CA LEU A 1 -3.57 -8.47 -0.44
C LEU A 1 -4.13 -8.18 -1.84
N ILE A 2 -3.67 -8.85 -2.89
CA ILE A 2 -4.17 -8.62 -4.27
C ILE A 2 -5.69 -8.81 -4.37
N GLU A 3 -6.23 -9.94 -3.92
CA GLU A 3 -7.68 -10.23 -3.97
C GLU A 3 -8.50 -9.19 -3.21
N GLN A 4 -8.01 -8.73 -2.06
CA GLN A 4 -8.69 -7.73 -1.23
C GLN A 4 -8.70 -6.34 -1.88
N TYR A 5 -7.64 -5.96 -2.59
CA TYR A 5 -7.54 -4.64 -3.23
C TYR A 5 -8.12 -4.63 -4.67
N ASN A 6 -8.22 -5.78 -5.33
CA ASN A 6 -8.86 -5.93 -6.65
C ASN A 6 -10.36 -5.59 -6.63
N GLY A 7 -11.04 -5.72 -5.49
CA GLY A 7 -12.44 -5.30 -5.34
C GLY A 7 -12.62 -3.78 -5.20
N VAL A 8 -11.53 -3.03 -4.97
CA VAL A 8 -11.59 -1.61 -4.64
C VAL A 8 -10.95 -0.77 -5.74
N TRP A 9 -9.84 -1.24 -6.31
CA TRP A 9 -9.07 -0.54 -7.33
C TRP A 9 -9.04 -1.31 -8.65
N PRO A 10 -8.89 -0.61 -9.79
CA PRO A 10 -8.71 -1.26 -11.08
C PRO A 10 -7.55 -2.27 -11.02
N HIS A 11 -7.79 -3.45 -11.60
CA HIS A 11 -6.85 -4.57 -11.60
C HIS A 11 -5.43 -4.17 -12.07
N SER A 12 -5.35 -3.25 -13.04
CA SER A 12 -4.09 -2.69 -13.56
C SER A 12 -3.29 -1.92 -12.50
N ARG A 13 -3.94 -1.22 -11.57
CA ARG A 13 -3.28 -0.53 -10.47
C ARG A 13 -2.84 -1.51 -9.38
N VAL A 14 -3.69 -2.45 -9.02
CA VAL A 14 -3.37 -3.48 -8.02
C VAL A 14 -2.14 -4.27 -8.46
N ARG A 15 -2.09 -4.73 -9.71
CA ARG A 15 -0.91 -5.40 -10.26
C ARG A 15 0.32 -4.49 -10.23
N ARG A 16 0.25 -3.30 -10.83
CA ARG A 16 1.41 -2.40 -10.91
C ARG A 16 2.03 -2.03 -9.55
N TYR A 17 1.23 -1.97 -8.48
CA TYR A 17 1.70 -1.43 -7.20
C TYR A 17 1.75 -2.44 -6.05
N LEU A 18 1.03 -3.56 -6.14
CA LEU A 18 0.96 -4.60 -5.11
C LEU A 18 1.52 -5.96 -5.57
N THR A 19 1.78 -6.15 -6.87
CA THR A 19 2.65 -7.24 -7.33
C THR A 19 4.04 -6.70 -7.62
N SER A 20 5.06 -7.41 -7.10
CA SER A 20 6.47 -7.07 -7.28
C SER A 20 6.96 -7.24 -8.72
N ASP A 21 6.17 -7.90 -9.57
CA ASP A 21 6.61 -8.48 -10.83
C ASP A 21 7.00 -7.44 -11.91
N ASP A 22 6.49 -6.21 -11.80
CA ASP A 22 6.75 -5.14 -12.79
C ASP A 22 7.83 -4.12 -12.32
N TRP A 23 8.37 -4.24 -11.11
CA TRP A 23 9.39 -3.31 -10.62
C TRP A 23 10.80 -3.84 -10.87
N PRO A 24 11.73 -2.99 -11.37
CA PRO A 24 13.13 -3.38 -11.47
C PRO A 24 13.63 -3.83 -10.09
N ILE A 25 14.11 -5.07 -10.00
CA ILE A 25 14.61 -5.69 -8.76
C ILE A 25 15.66 -4.79 -8.08
N LEU A 26 16.43 -4.05 -8.89
CA LEU A 26 17.45 -3.09 -8.45
C LEU A 26 16.85 -1.90 -7.67
N GLU A 27 15.71 -1.37 -8.10
CA GLU A 27 15.03 -0.25 -7.45
C GLU A 27 14.27 -0.71 -6.21
N ALA A 28 13.56 -1.84 -6.33
CA ALA A 28 12.78 -2.39 -5.23
C ALA A 28 13.67 -2.92 -4.10
N LYS A 29 14.94 -3.25 -4.37
CA LYS A 29 15.85 -3.95 -3.43
C LYS A 29 15.17 -5.16 -2.78
N GLY A 30 14.35 -5.88 -3.55
CA GLY A 30 13.55 -7.01 -3.07
C GLY A 30 12.42 -6.66 -2.09
N ARG A 31 12.05 -5.38 -1.91
CA ARG A 31 10.94 -4.97 -1.05
C ARG A 31 9.62 -5.00 -1.83
N PRO A 32 8.71 -5.93 -1.51
CA PRO A 32 7.45 -6.08 -2.25
C PRO A 32 6.50 -4.88 -2.09
N TRP A 33 6.72 -4.03 -1.08
CA TRP A 33 5.96 -2.79 -0.85
C TRP A 33 6.59 -1.54 -1.48
N PHE A 34 7.63 -1.68 -2.32
CA PHE A 34 8.26 -0.53 -2.96
C PHE A 34 7.28 0.28 -3.82
N GLY A 35 6.42 -0.40 -4.59
CA GLY A 35 5.34 0.23 -5.36
C GLY A 35 4.34 0.99 -4.48
N LEU A 36 4.03 0.47 -3.29
CA LEU A 36 3.16 1.15 -2.31
C LEU A 36 3.79 2.44 -1.78
N LEU A 37 5.10 2.45 -1.50
CA LEU A 37 5.79 3.66 -1.05
C LEU A 37 5.77 4.76 -2.13
N THR A 38 5.92 4.39 -3.39
CA THR A 38 5.81 5.31 -4.52
C THR A 38 4.41 5.91 -4.64
N LEU A 39 3.38 5.09 -4.44
CA LEU A 39 2.00 5.59 -4.41
C LEU A 39 1.75 6.57 -3.26
N LEU A 40 2.21 6.22 -2.05
CA LEU A 40 2.08 7.08 -0.88
C LEU A 40 2.70 8.46 -1.11
N ARG A 41 3.87 8.50 -1.73
CA ARG A 41 4.56 9.76 -2.07
C ARG A 41 3.85 10.55 -3.15
N LYS A 42 3.26 9.87 -4.14
CA LYS A 42 2.64 10.53 -5.30
C LYS A 42 1.22 10.99 -5.05
N TYR A 43 0.49 10.30 -4.19
CA TYR A 43 -0.94 10.47 -3.96
C TYR A 43 -1.28 10.43 -2.46
N PRO A 44 -0.59 11.21 -1.60
CA PRO A 44 -0.74 11.12 -0.15
C PRO A 44 -2.19 11.34 0.33
N GLU A 45 -2.96 12.15 -0.37
CA GLU A 45 -4.38 12.44 -0.12
C GLU A 45 -5.30 11.22 -0.20
N HIS A 46 -4.84 10.14 -0.83
CA HIS A 46 -5.58 8.89 -0.96
C HIS A 46 -5.28 7.88 0.17
N PHE A 47 -4.43 8.25 1.14
CA PHE A 47 -4.01 7.38 2.23
C PHE A 47 -4.21 8.02 3.61
N VAL A 48 -4.51 7.19 4.60
CA VAL A 48 -4.59 7.56 6.02
C VAL A 48 -3.57 6.73 6.79
N ILE A 49 -2.86 7.37 7.71
CA ILE A 49 -2.01 6.67 8.68
C ILE A 49 -2.84 6.40 9.93
N ASN A 50 -2.99 5.13 10.26
CA ASN A 50 -3.69 4.65 11.44
C ASN A 50 -2.68 4.15 12.47
N THR A 51 -2.64 4.81 13.63
CA THR A 51 -1.82 4.38 14.76
C THR A 51 -2.68 3.65 15.77
N ARG A 52 -2.32 2.41 16.09
CA ARG A 52 -2.99 1.60 17.12
C ARG A 52 -2.03 1.33 18.27
N SER A 53 -2.42 1.72 19.48
CA SER A 53 -1.72 1.38 20.70
C SER A 53 -2.41 0.22 21.42
N ARG A 54 -1.61 -0.73 21.92
CA ARG A 54 -2.06 -1.78 22.84
C ARG A 54 -1.05 -1.90 23.97
N GLY A 55 -1.37 -1.30 25.12
CA GLY A 55 -0.45 -1.19 26.24
C GLY A 55 0.77 -0.35 25.87
N ARG A 56 1.98 -0.90 26.02
CA ARG A 56 3.24 -0.24 25.67
C ARG A 56 3.65 -0.38 24.20
N VAL A 57 2.88 -1.12 23.40
CA VAL A 57 3.19 -1.37 21.99
C VAL A 57 2.36 -0.43 21.12
N THR A 58 3.03 0.29 20.22
CA THR A 58 2.42 1.10 19.16
C THR A 58 2.68 0.45 17.80
N SER A 59 1.65 0.39 16.97
CA SER A 59 1.74 -0.08 15.59
C SER A 59 1.14 0.97 14.66
N GLU A 60 1.79 1.20 13.54
CA GLU A 60 1.36 2.13 12.51
C GLU A 60 1.00 1.36 11.24
N PHE A 61 -0.14 1.71 10.66
CA PHE A 61 -0.66 1.10 9.45
C PHE A 61 -1.04 2.20 8.46
N VAL A 62 -0.86 1.92 7.18
CA VAL A 62 -1.35 2.78 6.11
C VAL A 62 -2.61 2.14 5.54
N SER A 63 -3.68 2.93 5.43
CA SER A 63 -4.96 2.51 4.88
C SER A 63 -5.36 3.43 3.73
N LEU A 64 -6.15 2.94 2.79
CA LEU A 64 -6.72 3.76 1.72
C LEU A 64 -7.90 4.58 2.24
N VAL A 65 -7.99 5.85 1.83
CA VAL A 65 -9.11 6.73 2.17
C VAL A 65 -10.45 6.18 1.65
N SER A 66 -10.47 5.48 0.50
CA SER A 66 -11.73 4.96 -0.07
C SER A 66 -12.28 3.69 0.61
N LEU A 67 -11.67 3.23 1.70
CA LEU A 67 -12.21 2.14 2.54
C LEU A 67 -13.04 2.66 3.72
N LEU A 68 -13.22 3.98 3.81
CA LEU A 68 -14.09 4.65 4.78
C LEU A 68 -15.48 4.85 4.15
N SER A 69 -16.23 3.75 4.03
CA SER A 69 -17.66 3.77 3.68
C SER A 69 -18.35 2.58 4.33
#